data_AF-A0A151A5B0-F1
#
_entry.id   AF-A0A151A5B0-F1
#
_cell.length_a   1.000
_cell.length_b   1.000
_cell.length_c   1.000
_cell.angle_alpha   90.00
_cell.angle_beta   90.00
_cell.angle_gamma   90.00
#
_symmetry.space_group_name_H-M   'P 1'
#
loop_
_entity.id
_entity.type
_entity.pdbx_description
1 polymer ?
#
loop_
_entity_poly.entity_id
_entity_poly.type
_entity_poly.pdbx_seq_one_letter_code
_entity_poly.pdbx_strand_id
1 'polypeptide(L)'
;MWSITKIRADYEGWWLFSDWTDNIVERDDFETYDEMINKYQHTIRKCKEDYDNYLIGKYNIHAFYNNCDLGFCEDCDENLQIFYSFIVLNNNNVYYDLPIIH
;
A
#
# COMPACT_ATOMS: atom_id res chain seq x y z
N MET A 1 -16.72 3.68 8.98
CA MET A 1 -16.32 3.87 7.58
C MET A 1 -14.95 3.27 7.39
N TRP A 2 -14.82 2.39 6.41
CA TRP A 2 -13.58 1.70 6.09
C TRP A 2 -13.03 2.22 4.76
N SER A 3 -11.72 2.21 4.58
CA SER A 3 -11.13 2.56 3.28
C SER A 3 -9.90 1.74 2.99
N ILE A 4 -9.68 1.42 1.72
CA ILE A 4 -8.39 0.92 1.23
C ILE A 4 -7.73 2.06 0.50
N THR A 5 -6.52 2.42 0.91
CA THR A 5 -5.75 3.51 0.35
C THR A 5 -4.48 2.95 -0.29
N LYS A 6 -4.26 3.25 -1.56
CA LYS A 6 -3.02 2.94 -2.25
C LYS A 6 -2.06 4.10 -2.09
N ILE A 7 -0.87 3.81 -1.60
CA ILE A 7 0.23 4.78 -1.54
C ILE A 7 1.28 4.43 -2.59
N ARG A 8 1.90 5.46 -3.16
CA ARG A 8 3.06 5.36 -4.05
C ARG A 8 4.22 6.14 -3.43
N ALA A 9 5.25 5.46 -2.98
CA ALA A 9 6.41 6.09 -2.32
C ALA A 9 7.71 5.39 -2.74
N ASP A 10 8.84 6.05 -2.51
CA ASP A 10 10.19 5.53 -2.75
C ASP A 10 10.74 4.67 -1.58
N TYR A 11 9.86 4.31 -0.64
CA TYR A 11 10.17 3.49 0.53
C TYR A 11 9.02 2.53 0.86
N GLU A 12 9.35 1.27 1.12
CA GLU A 12 8.37 0.18 1.29
C GLU A 12 7.54 0.28 2.57
N GLY A 13 7.89 1.20 3.49
CA GLY A 13 7.25 1.38 4.80
C GLY A 13 6.65 2.77 5.02
N TRP A 14 6.38 3.53 3.95
CA TRP A 14 6.11 4.97 4.08
C TRP A 14 4.90 5.33 4.95
N TRP A 15 3.93 4.42 5.12
CA TRP A 15 2.79 4.59 6.06
C TRP A 15 3.18 4.73 7.54
N LEU A 16 4.44 4.50 7.89
CA LEU A 16 4.96 4.70 9.25
C LEU A 16 5.33 6.17 9.53
N PHE A 17 5.49 7.00 8.51
CA PHE A 17 5.79 8.43 8.66
C PHE A 17 4.50 9.25 8.79
N SER A 18 4.61 10.47 9.30
CA SER A 18 3.43 11.33 9.56
C SER A 18 2.80 11.91 8.30
N ASP A 19 3.58 12.08 7.25
CA ASP A 19 3.27 12.68 5.96
C ASP A 19 2.85 11.64 4.89
N TRP A 20 2.65 10.39 5.30
CA TRP A 20 2.33 9.30 4.39
C TRP A 20 1.07 9.56 3.54
N THR A 21 0.14 10.37 4.06
CA THR A 21 -1.11 10.72 3.38
C THR A 21 -0.88 11.53 2.09
N ASP A 22 0.27 12.19 1.97
CA ASP A 22 0.60 13.00 0.79
C ASP A 22 0.96 12.11 -0.41
N ASN A 23 1.24 10.82 -0.15
CA ASN A 23 1.61 9.82 -1.15
C ASN A 23 0.41 8.95 -1.58
N ILE A 24 -0.80 9.31 -1.16
CA ILE A 24 -2.03 8.61 -1.55
C ILE A 24 -2.33 8.88 -3.02
N VAL A 25 -2.41 7.81 -3.81
CA VAL A 25 -2.74 7.90 -5.23
C VAL A 25 -4.13 7.37 -5.56
N GLU A 26 -4.66 6.44 -4.76
CA GLU A 26 -6.01 5.90 -4.92
C GLU A 26 -6.64 5.65 -3.54
N ARG A 27 -7.95 5.83 -3.42
CA ARG A 27 -8.73 5.48 -2.23
C ARG A 27 -10.08 4.92 -2.64
N ASP A 28 -10.41 3.76 -2.08
CA ASP A 28 -11.73 3.15 -2.17
C ASP A 28 -12.36 3.13 -0.77
N ASP A 29 -13.59 3.61 -0.64
CA ASP A 29 -14.34 3.66 0.63
C ASP A 29 -15.42 2.56 0.69
N PHE A 30 -15.67 2.06 1.90
CA PHE A 30 -16.62 0.97 2.18
C PHE A 30 -17.40 1.26 3.47
N GLU A 31 -18.66 0.84 3.49
CA GLU A 31 -19.51 0.97 4.67
C GLU A 31 -19.17 -0.10 5.72
N THR A 32 -18.90 -1.32 5.26
CA THR A 32 -18.69 -2.48 6.14
C THR A 32 -17.28 -3.04 6.07
N TYR A 33 -16.88 -3.72 7.15
CA TYR A 33 -15.60 -4.44 7.20
C TYR A 33 -15.56 -5.57 6.17
N ASP A 34 -16.68 -6.29 5.98
CA ASP A 34 -16.74 -7.44 5.08
C ASP A 34 -16.56 -7.03 3.60
N GLU A 35 -17.17 -5.93 3.17
CA GLU A 35 -16.95 -5.38 1.82
C GLU A 35 -15.49 -4.99 1.62
N MET A 36 -14.93 -4.26 2.59
CA MET A 36 -13.53 -3.82 2.57
C MET A 36 -12.58 -5.00 2.52
N ILE A 37 -12.72 -5.99 3.41
CA ILE A 37 -11.75 -7.08 3.50
C ILE A 37 -11.79 -8.00 2.28
N ASN A 38 -12.98 -8.23 1.72
CA ASN A 38 -13.13 -8.97 0.47
C ASN A 38 -12.42 -8.25 -0.69
N LYS A 39 -12.59 -6.92 -0.80
CA LYS A 39 -11.89 -6.11 -1.79
C LYS A 39 -10.38 -6.10 -1.54
N TYR A 40 -9.94 -5.91 -0.31
CA TYR A 40 -8.52 -5.89 0.05
C TYR A 40 -7.83 -7.19 -0.35
N GLN A 41 -8.40 -8.34 0.02
CA GLN A 41 -7.81 -9.62 -0.35
C GLN A 41 -7.79 -9.85 -1.87
N HIS A 42 -8.82 -9.41 -2.60
CA HIS A 42 -8.82 -9.48 -4.06
C HIS A 42 -7.72 -8.60 -4.66
N THR A 43 -7.58 -7.36 -4.17
CA THR A 43 -6.55 -6.41 -4.59
C THR A 43 -5.15 -7.00 -4.38
N ILE A 44 -4.86 -7.54 -3.19
CA ILE A 44 -3.55 -8.12 -2.90
C ILE A 44 -3.23 -9.31 -3.80
N ARG A 45 -4.20 -10.22 -4.04
CA ARG A 45 -3.99 -11.35 -4.96
C ARG A 45 -3.73 -10.88 -6.39
N LYS A 46 -4.50 -9.91 -6.87
CA LYS A 46 -4.29 -9.31 -8.18
C LYS A 46 -2.91 -8.65 -8.29
N CYS A 47 -2.47 -7.90 -7.28
CA CYS A 47 -1.14 -7.29 -7.29
C CYS A 47 -0.01 -8.32 -7.29
N LYS A 48 -0.19 -9.50 -6.66
CA LYS A 48 0.79 -10.59 -6.78
C LYS A 48 0.92 -11.16 -8.20
N GLU A 49 -0.10 -10.96 -9.05
CA GLU A 49 -0.08 -11.36 -10.46
C GLU A 49 0.45 -10.22 -11.36
N ASP A 50 0.13 -8.97 -11.03
CA ASP A 50 0.42 -7.79 -11.85
C ASP A 50 1.82 -7.19 -11.61
N TYR A 51 2.44 -7.45 -10.47
CA TYR A 51 3.77 -6.93 -10.11
C TYR A 51 4.82 -8.04 -10.09
N ASP A 52 6.02 -7.71 -10.55
CA ASP A 52 7.15 -8.63 -10.61
C ASP A 52 7.63 -9.04 -9.21
N ASN A 53 7.54 -8.12 -8.24
CA ASN A 53 8.09 -8.31 -6.90
C ASN A 53 7.19 -7.70 -5.82
N TYR A 54 7.34 -8.23 -4.60
CA TYR A 54 6.76 -7.64 -3.41
C TYR A 54 7.57 -7.96 -2.15
N LEU A 55 7.43 -7.11 -1.14
CA LEU A 55 7.89 -7.32 0.22
C LEU A 55 6.68 -7.35 1.16
N ILE A 56 6.79 -8.10 2.26
CA ILE A 56 5.81 -8.07 3.34
C ILE A 56 6.43 -7.27 4.48
N GLY A 57 5.92 -6.05 4.69
CA GLY A 57 6.37 -5.15 5.73
C GLY A 57 5.70 -5.39 7.09
N LYS A 58 5.84 -4.40 7.97
CA LYS A 58 5.22 -4.41 9.29
C LYS A 58 3.69 -4.54 9.17
N TYR A 59 3.08 -5.28 10.09
CA TYR A 59 1.63 -5.52 10.12
C TYR A 59 1.06 -6.25 8.88
N ASN A 60 1.91 -7.03 8.20
CA ASN A 60 1.52 -7.82 7.02
C ASN A 60 1.00 -6.96 5.84
N ILE A 61 1.44 -5.70 5.79
CA ILE A 61 1.17 -4.80 4.68
C ILE A 61 2.16 -5.12 3.57
N HIS A 62 1.64 -5.33 2.36
CA HIS A 62 2.45 -5.63 1.19
C HIS A 62 2.93 -4.33 0.53
N ALA A 63 4.17 -4.33 0.06
CA ALA A 63 4.76 -3.30 -0.78
C ALA A 63 5.16 -3.94 -2.11
N PHE A 64 4.44 -3.63 -3.17
CA PHE A 64 4.65 -4.16 -4.51
C PHE A 64 5.54 -3.24 -5.34
N TYR A 65 6.37 -3.81 -6.21
CA TYR A 65 7.24 -3.01 -7.07
C TYR A 65 7.68 -3.77 -8.33
N ASN A 66 8.02 -3.01 -9.36
CA ASN A 66 8.62 -3.49 -10.60
C ASN A 66 10.01 -2.87 -10.74
N ASN A 67 11.01 -3.67 -11.14
CA ASN A 67 12.41 -3.22 -11.20
C ASN A 67 12.63 -2.03 -12.18
N CYS A 68 11.73 -1.86 -13.14
CA CYS A 68 11.78 -0.78 -14.13
C CYS A 68 10.94 0.45 -13.73
N ASP A 69 10.16 0.39 -12.64
CA ASP A 69 9.37 1.51 -12.14
C ASP A 69 10.16 2.24 -11.05
N LEU A 70 11.00 3.18 -11.48
CA LEU A 70 11.82 4.03 -10.61
C LEU A 70 11.28 5.46 -10.61
N GLY A 71 11.46 6.16 -9.50
CA GLY A 71 11.14 7.59 -9.36
C GLY A 71 12.38 8.38 -8.98
N PHE A 72 12.54 9.55 -9.60
CA PHE A 72 13.64 10.44 -9.25
C PHE A 72 13.36 11.10 -7.88
N CYS A 73 14.29 10.94 -6.95
CA CYS A 73 14.25 11.58 -5.64
C CYS A 73 15.15 12.82 -5.66
N GLU A 74 14.57 14.01 -5.50
CA GLU A 74 15.31 15.28 -5.56
C GLU A 74 16.31 15.43 -4.40
N ASP A 75 15.98 14.91 -3.22
CA ASP A 75 16.86 14.98 -2.04
C ASP A 75 18.07 14.06 -2.16
N CYS A 76 17.92 12.93 -2.86
CA CYS A 76 18.99 11.95 -3.07
C CYS A 76 19.76 12.16 -4.39
N ASP A 77 19.20 12.94 -5.33
CA ASP A 77 19.72 13.14 -6.69
C ASP A 77 19.93 11.81 -7.46
N GLU A 78 19.03 10.85 -7.24
CA GLU A 78 19.08 9.53 -7.88
C GLU A 78 17.68 8.94 -8.15
N ASN A 79 17.63 7.90 -8.99
CA ASN A 79 16.40 7.14 -9.25
C ASN A 79 16.23 6.05 -8.19
N LEU A 80 15.20 6.18 -7.36
CA LEU A 80 14.85 5.23 -6.32
C LEU A 80 13.75 4.26 -6.77
N GLN A 81 13.72 3.08 -6.17
CA GLN A 81 12.65 2.10 -6.40
C GLN A 81 11.33 2.63 -5.86
N ILE A 82 10.28 2.58 -6.68
CA ILE A 82 8.93 2.92 -6.25
C ILE A 82 8.20 1.68 -5.74
N PHE A 83 7.54 1.85 -4.60
CA PHE A 83 6.69 0.87 -3.96
C PHE A 83 5.23 1.33 -3.94
N TYR A 84 4.35 0.35 -4.14
CA TYR A 84 2.91 0.51 -4.00
C TYR A 84 2.42 -0.31 -2.82
N SER A 85 1.86 0.35 -1.82
CA SER A 85 1.30 -0.31 -0.64
C SER A 85 -0.17 -0.02 -0.49
N PHE A 86 -0.91 -0.99 0.07
CA PHE A 86 -2.35 -0.88 0.29
C PHE A 86 -2.62 -0.83 1.79
N ILE A 87 -3.07 0.32 2.26
CA ILE A 87 -3.29 0.63 3.67
C ILE A 87 -4.79 0.62 3.95
N VAL A 88 -5.21 -0.15 4.95
CA VAL A 88 -6.61 -0.14 5.41
C VAL A 88 -6.78 0.88 6.51
N LEU A 89 -7.81 1.71 6.41
CA LEU A 89 -8.21 2.65 7.46
C LEU A 89 -9.58 2.28 8.03
N ASN A 90 -9.73 2.47 9.34
CA ASN A 90 -11.00 2.48 10.05
C ASN A 90 -11.21 3.87 10.65
N ASN A 91 -12.21 4.60 10.16
CA ASN A 91 -12.50 5.98 10.55
C ASN A 91 -11.22 6.85 10.52
N ASN A 92 -10.49 6.82 9.40
CA ASN A 92 -9.21 7.52 9.16
C ASN A 92 -8.00 7.08 10.00
N ASN A 93 -8.14 6.07 10.85
CA ASN A 93 -7.01 5.49 11.59
C ASN A 93 -6.52 4.23 10.88
N VAL A 94 -5.21 4.06 10.80
CA VAL A 94 -4.62 2.85 10.20
C VAL A 94 -5.04 1.61 10.98
N TYR A 95 -5.55 0.63 10.25
CA TYR A 95 -5.96 -0.66 10.77
C TYR A 95 -4.87 -1.70 10.51
N TYR A 96 -4.37 -2.32 11.58
CA TYR A 96 -3.17 -3.18 11.54
C TYR A 96 -3.45 -4.68 11.66
N ASP A 97 -4.67 -5.07 12.00
CA ASP A 97 -5.04 -6.48 12.20
C ASP A 97 -5.51 -7.11 10.88
N LEU A 98 -4.62 -7.10 9.90
CA LEU A 98 -4.86 -7.58 8.55
C LEU A 98 -4.61 -9.10 8.45
N PRO A 99 -5.45 -9.85 7.73
CA PRO A 99 -5.28 -11.29 7.57
C PRO A 99 -4.02 -11.60 6.75
N ILE A 100 -3.37 -12.73 7.04
CA ILE A 100 -2.29 -13.28 6.23
C ILE A 100 -2.86 -13.73 4.88
N ILE A 101 -2.31 -13.19 3.79
CA ILE A 101 -2.73 -13.53 2.43
C ILE A 101 -1.57 -14.28 1.79
N HIS A 102 -1.73 -15.59 1.64
CA HIS A 102 -0.78 -16.47 0.96
C HIS A 102 -0.73 -16.21 -0.54
#